data_AF-A0A9E3CKJ0-F1
#
_entry.id   AF-A0A9E3CKJ0-F1
#
_cell.length_a   1.000
_cell.length_b   1.000
_cell.length_c   1.000
_cell.angle_alpha   90.00
_cell.angle_beta   90.00
_cell.angle_gamma   90.00
#
_symmetry.space_group_name_H-M   'P 1'
#
loop_
_entity.id
_entity.type
_entity.pdbx_description
1 polymer ?
#
loop_
_entity_poly.entity_id
_entity_poly.type
_entity_poly.pdbx_seq_one_letter_code
_entity_poly.pdbx_strand_id
1 'polypeptide(L)'
;MALCAALSFCAATAQAGQKSRAKKKTPAAQEKKAEAEPVSEVTRLRAQLVQATKDYKTSLEQLLTHYEKNVKRAEEKLVKTRELYTEGLVARRALDEDEQALKLARADVSKVEGQLKSADVQIAETLVEAEAEEVAAKTLAQSKKAARASGGLLTTTAYIRYGGTRAWSLNEAGAVMQFFTRSFGRQLPVSSFGQSPVHDRWGYDHHNAMDVGLSPDSADGRALMEYLRSSGVPFTAFRFAIPGTATGPHIHIGRPSHKVAPR
;
A
#
# COMPACT_ATOMS: atom_id res chain seq x y z
N MET A 1 33.22 45.37 12.42
CA MET A 1 34.49 45.64 11.73
C MET A 1 35.29 44.35 11.75
N ALA A 2 35.13 43.50 10.73
CA ALA A 2 35.83 43.50 9.45
C ALA A 2 37.29 43.07 9.59
N LEU A 3 37.61 41.86 9.12
CA LEU A 3 38.87 41.60 8.43
C LEU A 3 38.68 40.47 7.40
N CYS A 4 38.90 40.82 6.14
CA CYS A 4 39.06 39.93 5.01
C CYS A 4 40.37 39.13 5.13
N ALA A 5 40.38 37.90 4.62
CA ALA A 5 41.60 37.24 4.16
C ALA A 5 41.29 36.48 2.86
N ALA A 6 41.85 36.98 1.77
CA ALA A 6 41.91 36.35 0.46
C ALA A 6 43.01 35.29 0.45
N LEU A 7 42.96 34.33 -0.50
CA LEU A 7 44.15 33.91 -1.25
C LEU A 7 43.75 33.07 -2.47
N SER A 8 44.14 33.60 -3.62
CA SER A 8 44.11 33.02 -4.96
C SER A 8 45.46 32.35 -5.23
N PHE A 9 45.50 31.22 -5.93
CA PHE A 9 46.76 30.76 -6.56
C PHE A 9 46.55 29.94 -7.85
N CYS A 10 47.06 30.54 -8.93
CA CYS A 10 47.66 30.09 -10.19
C CYS A 10 47.36 28.72 -10.83
N ALA A 11 47.29 28.81 -12.17
CA ALA A 11 47.24 27.74 -13.15
C ALA A 11 48.63 27.43 -13.77
N ALA A 12 48.66 26.30 -14.51
CA ALA A 12 49.66 25.77 -15.46
C ALA A 12 50.85 25.00 -14.82
N THR A 13 51.31 23.84 -15.31
CA THR A 13 51.45 23.32 -16.69
C THR A 13 51.37 21.78 -16.79
N ALA A 14 51.13 21.29 -18.01
CA ALA A 14 51.13 19.91 -18.50
C ALA A 14 52.47 19.15 -18.33
N GLN A 15 52.45 17.81 -18.27
CA GLN A 15 52.82 16.91 -19.39
C GLN A 15 52.75 15.40 -19.04
N ALA A 16 52.47 14.62 -20.09
CA ALA A 16 52.91 13.24 -20.34
C ALA A 16 52.13 12.03 -19.75
N GLY A 17 51.68 11.15 -20.66
CA GLY A 17 51.41 9.75 -20.34
C GLY A 17 50.31 9.04 -21.13
N GLN A 18 50.34 9.04 -22.47
CA GLN A 18 49.58 8.05 -23.24
C GLN A 18 50.11 6.64 -22.93
N LYS A 19 49.32 5.83 -22.23
CA LYS A 19 49.41 4.37 -22.27
C LYS A 19 48.05 3.76 -22.51
N SER A 20 47.96 3.08 -23.64
CA SER A 20 46.89 2.20 -24.06
C SER A 20 46.64 1.11 -23.00
N ARG A 21 45.37 0.94 -22.58
CA ARG A 21 44.93 -0.32 -21.99
C ARG A 21 43.43 -0.57 -22.20
N ALA A 22 43.18 -1.51 -23.10
CA ALA A 22 42.08 -2.47 -23.12
C ALA A 22 40.67 -2.00 -22.70
N LYS A 23 39.78 -1.93 -23.69
CA LYS A 23 38.32 -2.03 -23.53
C LYS A 23 37.96 -3.24 -22.66
N LYS A 24 37.69 -3.02 -21.37
CA LYS A 24 36.91 -3.95 -20.54
C LYS A 24 35.45 -3.54 -20.65
N LYS A 25 34.67 -4.41 -21.27
CA LYS A 25 33.21 -4.36 -21.32
C LYS A 25 32.68 -4.29 -19.89
N THR A 26 32.04 -3.19 -19.53
CA THR A 26 31.12 -3.12 -18.41
C THR A 26 29.98 -4.10 -18.69
N PRO A 27 29.68 -5.06 -17.79
CA PRO A 27 28.35 -5.63 -17.79
C PRO A 27 27.45 -4.50 -17.27
N ALA A 28 26.56 -4.01 -18.15
CA ALA A 28 25.37 -3.31 -17.73
C ALA A 28 24.61 -4.24 -16.79
N ALA A 29 24.85 -4.07 -15.48
CA ALA A 29 24.08 -4.68 -14.44
C ALA A 29 22.68 -4.10 -14.57
N GLN A 30 21.85 -4.90 -15.25
CA GLN A 30 20.41 -5.04 -15.09
C GLN A 30 19.81 -4.15 -13.99
N GLU A 31 19.58 -2.87 -14.30
CA GLU A 31 18.46 -2.13 -13.76
C GLU A 31 17.19 -2.74 -14.37
N LYS A 32 16.77 -3.88 -13.83
CA LYS A 32 15.42 -4.38 -14.05
C LYS A 32 14.84 -4.86 -12.72
N LYS A 33 13.72 -4.21 -12.40
CA LYS A 33 12.60 -4.71 -11.59
C LYS A 33 12.60 -4.35 -10.11
N ALA A 34 12.55 -3.05 -9.82
CA ALA A 34 11.92 -2.52 -8.60
C ALA A 34 10.50 -2.05 -8.96
N GLU A 35 9.62 -2.99 -9.31
CA GLU A 35 8.19 -2.71 -9.54
C GLU A 35 7.33 -3.72 -8.76
N ALA A 36 7.84 -4.08 -7.58
CA ALA A 36 7.17 -4.80 -6.52
C ALA A 36 7.73 -4.25 -5.19
N GLU A 37 7.00 -3.66 -4.26
CA GLU A 37 5.61 -3.20 -4.15
C GLU A 37 5.61 -2.15 -3.02
N PRO A 38 4.85 -1.03 -3.10
CA PRO A 38 4.72 -0.12 -1.96
C PRO A 38 4.19 -0.85 -0.70
N VAL A 39 3.37 -1.89 -0.89
CA VAL A 39 2.82 -2.72 0.19
C VAL A 39 3.90 -3.58 0.89
N SER A 40 4.86 -4.13 0.13
CA SER A 40 5.96 -4.91 0.71
C SER A 40 6.96 -4.01 1.44
N GLU A 41 7.17 -2.80 0.95
CA GLU A 41 8.01 -1.80 1.61
C GLU A 41 7.39 -1.29 2.93
N VAL A 42 6.10 -0.96 2.94
CA VAL A 42 5.39 -0.57 4.16
C VAL A 42 5.44 -1.68 5.20
N THR A 43 5.25 -2.94 4.79
CA THR A 43 5.36 -4.11 5.69
C THR A 43 6.76 -4.22 6.30
N ARG A 44 7.81 -4.05 5.48
CA ARG A 44 9.21 -4.05 5.95
C ARG A 44 9.46 -2.91 6.94
N LEU A 45 9.01 -1.70 6.65
CA LEU A 45 9.19 -0.52 7.51
C LEU A 45 8.48 -0.69 8.84
N ARG A 46 7.25 -1.24 8.86
CA ARG A 46 6.54 -1.57 10.11
C ARG A 46 7.29 -2.59 10.96
N ALA A 47 7.80 -3.66 10.35
CA ALA A 47 8.62 -4.65 11.06
C ALA A 47 9.89 -4.03 11.65
N GLN A 48 10.55 -3.13 10.90
CA GLN A 48 11.72 -2.39 11.38
C GLN A 48 11.38 -1.46 12.53
N LEU A 49 10.24 -0.74 12.47
CA LEU A 49 9.77 0.10 13.57
C LEU A 49 9.51 -0.72 14.83
N VAL A 50 8.77 -1.83 14.72
CA VAL A 50 8.50 -2.72 15.86
C VAL A 50 9.81 -3.24 16.46
N GLN A 51 10.78 -3.63 15.64
CA GLN A 51 12.07 -4.11 16.14
C GLN A 51 12.85 -3.00 16.85
N ALA A 52 12.96 -1.82 16.23
CA ALA A 52 13.65 -0.67 16.82
C ALA A 52 13.02 -0.26 18.16
N THR A 53 11.68 -0.30 18.27
CA THR A 53 10.99 0.00 19.52
C THR A 53 11.22 -1.07 20.60
N LYS A 54 11.35 -2.35 20.22
CA LYS A 54 11.75 -3.43 21.16
C LYS A 54 13.18 -3.26 21.66
N ASP A 55 14.11 -2.89 20.78
CA ASP A 55 15.50 -2.62 21.14
C ASP A 55 15.60 -1.39 22.07
N TYR A 56 14.80 -0.36 21.78
CA TYR A 56 14.64 0.80 22.64
C TYR A 56 14.08 0.42 24.02
N LYS A 57 13.04 -0.42 24.07
CA LYS A 57 12.46 -0.94 25.33
C LYS A 57 13.50 -1.68 26.17
N THR A 58 14.28 -2.55 25.55
CA THR A 58 15.37 -3.28 26.23
C THR A 58 16.38 -2.31 26.85
N SER A 59 16.71 -1.23 26.13
CA SER A 59 17.60 -0.18 26.63
C SER A 59 16.98 0.59 27.81
N LEU A 60 15.67 0.86 27.77
CA LEU A 60 14.94 1.51 28.86
C LEU A 60 14.85 0.62 30.12
N GLU A 61 14.67 -0.69 29.96
CA GLU A 61 14.65 -1.64 31.09
C GLU A 61 16.01 -1.70 31.81
N GLN A 62 17.11 -1.65 31.06
CA GLN A 62 18.45 -1.51 31.62
C GLN A 62 18.59 -0.19 32.40
N LEU A 63 18.13 0.93 31.83
CA LEU A 63 18.16 2.24 32.48
C LEU A 63 17.30 2.27 33.76
N LEU A 64 16.12 1.66 33.73
CA LEU A 64 15.23 1.54 34.88
C LEU A 64 15.94 0.84 36.05
N THR A 65 16.64 -0.26 35.78
CA THR A 65 17.43 -0.99 36.78
C THR A 65 18.48 -0.11 37.46
N HIS A 66 19.09 0.83 36.72
CA HIS A 66 20.04 1.78 37.30
C HIS A 66 19.36 2.83 38.18
N TYR A 67 18.20 3.36 37.75
CA TYR A 67 17.46 4.34 38.53
C TYR A 67 16.81 3.77 39.79
N GLU A 68 16.30 2.53 39.75
CA GLU A 68 15.81 1.84 40.94
C GLU A 68 16.91 1.67 42.01
N LYS A 69 18.15 1.37 41.59
CA LYS A 69 19.31 1.33 42.50
C LYS A 69 19.60 2.71 43.10
N ASN A 70 19.42 3.79 42.35
CA ASN A 70 19.61 5.15 42.86
C ASN A 70 18.51 5.53 43.86
N VAL A 71 17.25 5.17 43.60
CA VAL A 71 16.15 5.33 44.56
C VAL A 71 16.48 4.61 45.86
N LYS A 72 16.87 3.33 45.79
CA LYS A 72 17.23 2.56 46.98
C LYS A 72 18.36 3.22 47.79
N ARG A 73 19.42 3.69 47.13
CA ARG A 73 20.52 4.40 47.79
C ARG A 73 20.06 5.73 48.43
N ALA A 74 19.19 6.47 47.76
CA ALA A 74 18.64 7.72 48.29
C ALA A 74 17.73 7.47 49.50
N GLU A 75 16.93 6.41 49.48
CA GLU A 75 16.10 5.99 50.63
C GLU A 75 16.97 5.61 51.83
N GLU A 76 17.99 4.77 51.63
CA GLU A 76 18.93 4.38 52.68
C GLU A 76 19.65 5.59 53.28
N LYS A 77 20.02 6.58 52.46
CA LYS A 77 20.65 7.82 52.93
C LYS A 77 19.67 8.69 53.73
N LEU A 78 18.46 8.88 53.22
CA LEU A 78 17.43 9.66 53.89
C LEU A 78 17.09 9.08 55.27
N VAL A 79 16.99 7.76 55.40
CA VAL A 79 16.77 7.09 56.69
C VAL A 79 17.88 7.46 57.70
N LYS A 80 19.15 7.32 57.30
CA LYS A 80 20.30 7.67 58.16
C LYS A 80 20.32 9.14 58.54
N THR A 81 20.10 10.04 57.58
CA THR A 81 20.09 11.49 57.83
C THR A 81 18.94 11.87 58.76
N ARG A 82 17.80 11.19 58.67
CA ARG A 82 16.66 11.41 59.56
C ARG A 82 16.97 10.99 61.00
N GLU A 83 17.62 9.85 61.20
CA GLU A 83 18.07 9.40 62.53
C GLU A 83 19.05 10.42 63.15
N LEU A 84 20.08 10.82 62.42
CA LEU A 84 21.04 11.83 62.87
C LEU A 84 20.38 13.19 63.16
N TYR A 85 19.35 13.57 62.41
CA TYR A 85 18.60 14.80 62.65
C TYR A 85 17.81 14.71 63.96
N THR A 86 17.18 13.57 64.23
CA THR A 86 16.48 13.35 65.51
C THR A 86 17.40 13.34 66.72
N GLU A 87 18.66 12.93 66.54
CA GLU A 87 19.72 13.01 67.56
C GLU A 87 20.33 14.42 67.68
N GLY A 88 19.95 15.38 66.82
CA GLY A 88 20.47 16.74 66.80
C GLY A 88 21.89 16.85 66.22
N LEU A 89 22.38 15.81 65.55
CA LEU A 89 23.75 15.73 65.00
C LEU A 89 23.89 16.36 63.61
N VAL A 90 22.79 16.58 62.88
CA VAL A 90 22.77 17.25 61.57
C VAL A 90 21.73 18.37 61.52
N ALA A 91 21.98 19.37 60.68
CA ALA A 91 21.04 20.46 60.46
C ALA A 91 19.84 20.02 59.61
N ARG A 92 18.68 20.67 59.80
CA ARG A 92 17.45 20.40 59.03
C ARG A 92 17.64 20.47 57.52
N ARG A 93 18.49 21.39 57.06
CA ARG A 93 18.83 21.52 55.64
C ARG A 93 19.37 20.22 55.03
N ALA A 94 20.17 19.46 55.77
CA ALA A 94 20.71 18.19 55.28
C ALA A 94 19.61 17.13 55.08
N LEU A 95 18.62 17.10 55.98
CA LEU A 95 17.44 16.26 55.82
C LEU A 95 16.63 16.67 54.58
N ASP A 96 16.36 17.97 54.42
CA ASP A 96 15.61 18.50 53.27
C ASP A 96 16.33 18.18 51.94
N GLU A 97 17.66 18.25 51.89
CA GLU A 97 18.47 17.92 50.70
C GLU A 97 18.33 16.43 50.31
N ASP A 98 18.34 15.51 51.28
CA ASP A 98 18.16 14.08 51.01
C ASP A 98 16.71 13.73 50.63
N GLU A 99 15.71 14.43 51.19
CA GLU A 99 14.31 14.30 50.77
C GLU A 99 14.12 14.73 49.31
N GLN A 100 14.73 15.84 48.90
CA GLN A 100 14.70 16.28 47.51
C GLN A 100 15.43 15.30 46.58
N ALA A 101 16.57 14.76 47.01
CA ALA A 101 17.31 13.76 46.24
C ALA A 101 16.47 12.49 45.99
N LEU A 102 15.75 12.01 47.00
CA LEU A 102 14.83 10.87 46.85
C LEU A 102 13.68 11.20 45.88
N LYS A 103 13.09 12.40 45.99
CA LYS A 103 12.02 12.84 45.10
C LYS A 103 12.48 12.88 43.64
N LEU A 104 13.67 13.41 43.36
CA LEU A 104 14.24 13.45 42.02
C LEU A 104 14.52 12.04 41.49
N ALA A 105 15.13 11.17 42.30
CA ALA A 105 15.40 9.79 41.90
C ALA A 105 14.12 9.01 41.54
N ARG A 106 13.03 9.21 42.31
CA ARG A 106 11.71 8.62 42.00
C ARG A 106 11.09 9.21 40.74
N ALA A 107 11.29 10.50 40.49
CA ALA A 107 10.83 11.15 39.26
C ALA A 107 11.53 10.57 38.01
N ASP A 108 12.83 10.26 38.10
CA ASP A 108 13.57 9.61 37.00
C ASP A 108 13.03 8.21 36.69
N VAL A 109 12.73 7.40 37.73
CA VAL A 109 12.06 6.10 37.56
C VAL A 109 10.72 6.26 36.85
N SER A 110 9.86 7.16 37.36
CA SER A 110 8.52 7.40 36.79
C SER A 110 8.59 7.86 35.32
N LYS A 111 9.59 8.65 34.97
CA LYS A 111 9.84 9.08 33.58
C LYS A 111 10.15 7.88 32.67
N VAL A 112 11.06 6.99 33.08
CA VAL A 112 11.43 5.81 32.30
C VAL A 112 10.27 4.84 32.17
N GLU A 113 9.50 4.62 33.24
CA GLU A 113 8.26 3.83 33.19
C GLU A 113 7.24 4.42 32.20
N GLY A 114 7.12 5.75 32.15
CA GLY A 114 6.30 6.44 31.15
C GLY A 114 6.77 6.18 29.72
N GLN A 115 8.08 6.19 29.48
CA GLN A 115 8.66 5.87 28.16
C GLN A 115 8.43 4.41 27.77
N LEU A 116 8.54 3.47 28.72
CA LEU A 116 8.23 2.04 28.49
C LEU A 116 6.77 1.85 28.06
N LYS A 117 5.82 2.48 28.77
CA LYS A 117 4.39 2.43 28.41
C LYS A 117 4.14 3.02 27.03
N SER A 118 4.78 4.14 26.70
CA SER A 118 4.67 4.75 25.37
C SER A 118 5.21 3.83 24.27
N ALA A 119 6.33 3.13 24.51
CA ALA A 119 6.89 2.18 23.56
C ALA A 119 5.95 0.98 23.34
N ASP A 120 5.31 0.48 24.40
CA ASP A 120 4.32 -0.60 24.31
C ASP A 120 3.10 -0.18 23.49
N VAL A 121 2.60 1.04 23.70
CA VAL A 121 1.49 1.59 22.90
C VAL A 121 1.87 1.69 21.42
N GLN A 122 3.07 2.19 21.09
CA GLN A 122 3.53 2.30 19.70
C GLN A 122 3.62 0.94 18.99
N ILE A 123 4.11 -0.09 19.69
CA ILE A 123 4.14 -1.46 19.15
C ILE A 123 2.72 -1.96 18.90
N ALA A 124 1.81 -1.79 19.87
CA ALA A 124 0.43 -2.25 19.76
C ALA A 124 -0.30 -1.56 18.58
N GLU A 125 -0.20 -0.24 18.47
CA GLU A 125 -0.80 0.54 17.38
C GLU A 125 -0.32 0.06 16.01
N THR A 126 1.00 -0.09 15.84
CA THR A 126 1.60 -0.54 14.56
C THR A 126 1.11 -1.94 14.17
N LEU A 127 0.94 -2.84 15.13
CA LEU A 127 0.46 -4.21 14.88
C LEU A 127 -1.03 -4.24 14.53
N VAL A 128 -1.85 -3.44 15.22
CA VAL A 128 -3.30 -3.33 14.96
C VAL A 128 -3.55 -2.76 13.57
N GLU A 129 -2.81 -1.73 13.15
CA GLU A 129 -2.89 -1.19 11.80
C GLU A 129 -2.54 -2.22 10.73
N ALA A 130 -1.46 -2.99 10.95
CA ALA A 130 -1.03 -4.03 10.01
C ALA A 130 -2.09 -5.14 9.87
N GLU A 131 -2.68 -5.58 10.98
CA GLU A 131 -3.74 -6.59 10.97
C GLU A 131 -5.02 -6.07 10.29
N ALA A 132 -5.42 -4.82 10.58
CA ALA A 132 -6.60 -4.20 9.97
C ALA A 132 -6.46 -4.11 8.44
N GLU A 133 -5.28 -3.74 7.94
CA GLU A 133 -5.01 -3.72 6.49
C GLU A 133 -5.02 -5.12 5.88
N GLU A 134 -4.45 -6.11 6.55
CA GLU A 134 -4.46 -7.50 6.08
C GLU A 134 -5.90 -8.05 5.99
N VAL A 135 -6.71 -7.82 7.02
CA VAL A 135 -8.13 -8.21 7.05
C VAL A 135 -8.88 -7.51 5.93
N ALA A 136 -8.71 -6.19 5.77
CA ALA A 136 -9.34 -5.43 4.69
C ALA A 136 -8.96 -5.97 3.30
N ALA A 137 -7.67 -6.28 3.08
CA ALA A 137 -7.19 -6.86 1.84
C ALA A 137 -7.81 -8.24 1.55
N LYS A 138 -7.89 -9.11 2.57
CA LYS A 138 -8.55 -10.43 2.47
C LYS A 138 -10.04 -10.31 2.19
N THR A 139 -10.75 -9.44 2.90
CA THR A 139 -12.19 -9.20 2.70
C THR A 139 -12.47 -8.67 1.30
N LEU A 140 -11.65 -7.75 0.80
CA LEU A 140 -11.76 -7.25 -0.57
C LEU A 140 -11.47 -8.34 -1.61
N ALA A 141 -10.49 -9.20 -1.37
CA ALA A 141 -10.21 -10.33 -2.25
C ALA A 141 -11.38 -11.34 -2.28
N GLN A 142 -11.96 -11.64 -1.12
CA GLN A 142 -13.12 -12.51 -0.99
C GLN A 142 -14.36 -11.92 -1.68
N SER A 143 -14.64 -10.62 -1.49
CA SER A 143 -15.78 -9.96 -2.14
C SER A 143 -15.65 -9.93 -3.66
N LYS A 144 -14.45 -9.66 -4.19
CA LYS A 144 -14.14 -9.78 -5.63
C LYS A 144 -14.36 -11.20 -6.15
N LYS A 145 -13.97 -12.23 -5.38
CA LYS A 145 -14.20 -13.64 -5.73
C LYS A 145 -15.69 -13.98 -5.74
N ALA A 146 -16.43 -13.54 -4.71
CA ALA A 146 -17.88 -13.75 -4.61
C ALA A 146 -18.61 -13.07 -5.78
N ALA A 147 -18.29 -11.81 -6.10
CA ALA A 147 -18.87 -11.09 -7.24
C ALA A 147 -18.62 -11.80 -8.58
N ARG A 148 -17.42 -12.40 -8.77
CA ARG A 148 -17.12 -13.21 -9.95
C ARG A 148 -17.95 -14.50 -10.02
N ALA A 149 -18.23 -15.11 -8.87
CA ALA A 149 -18.97 -16.37 -8.78
C ALA A 149 -20.49 -16.20 -8.91
N SER A 150 -21.05 -15.12 -8.35
CA SER A 150 -22.51 -14.87 -8.34
C SER A 150 -23.02 -14.09 -9.55
N GLY A 151 -22.15 -13.74 -10.49
CA GLY A 151 -22.49 -12.87 -11.62
C GLY A 151 -22.73 -11.40 -11.25
N GLY A 152 -22.27 -10.98 -10.06
CA GLY A 152 -22.37 -9.61 -9.58
C GLY A 152 -21.56 -8.60 -10.42
N LEU A 153 -21.75 -7.30 -10.11
CA LEU A 153 -21.03 -6.21 -10.76
C LEU A 153 -19.62 -6.08 -10.16
N LEU A 154 -18.59 -6.26 -10.99
CA LEU A 154 -17.19 -6.04 -10.66
C LEU A 154 -16.67 -4.82 -11.41
N THR A 155 -16.33 -3.76 -10.69
CA THR A 155 -15.73 -2.55 -11.24
C THR A 155 -14.26 -2.48 -10.86
N THR A 156 -13.40 -2.29 -11.86
CA THR A 156 -11.96 -2.06 -11.71
C THR A 156 -11.55 -0.84 -12.51
N THR A 157 -10.32 -0.37 -12.34
CA THR A 157 -9.78 0.72 -13.19
C THR A 157 -9.78 0.34 -14.67
N ALA A 158 -9.57 -0.94 -15.01
CA ALA A 158 -9.43 -1.40 -16.39
C ALA A 158 -10.75 -1.76 -17.08
N TYR A 159 -11.68 -2.35 -16.34
CA TYR A 159 -12.95 -2.81 -16.89
C TYR A 159 -14.05 -2.88 -15.84
N ILE A 160 -15.29 -2.91 -16.33
CA ILE A 160 -16.51 -3.22 -15.58
C ILE A 160 -17.04 -4.55 -16.09
N ARG A 161 -17.38 -5.49 -15.21
CA ARG A 161 -17.98 -6.77 -15.59
C ARG A 161 -19.25 -7.02 -14.81
N TYR A 162 -20.29 -7.43 -15.50
CA TYR A 162 -21.53 -7.92 -14.90
C TYR A 162 -21.79 -9.32 -15.44
N GLY A 163 -21.93 -10.31 -14.55
CA GLY A 163 -22.10 -11.71 -14.96
C GLY A 163 -23.53 -12.09 -15.34
N GLY A 164 -24.48 -11.15 -15.24
CA GLY A 164 -25.87 -11.36 -15.61
C GLY A 164 -26.66 -12.17 -14.58
N THR A 165 -27.99 -12.12 -14.68
CA THR A 165 -28.93 -12.92 -13.87
C THR A 165 -29.68 -13.95 -14.70
N ARG A 166 -29.49 -13.96 -16.02
CA ARG A 166 -30.12 -14.89 -16.95
C ARG A 166 -29.19 -15.33 -18.07
N ALA A 167 -29.59 -16.37 -18.80
CA ALA A 167 -28.91 -16.77 -20.02
C ALA A 167 -29.03 -15.67 -21.08
N TRP A 168 -27.98 -15.52 -21.89
CA TRP A 168 -27.92 -14.62 -23.04
C TRP A 168 -27.79 -15.43 -24.32
N SER A 169 -28.42 -14.96 -25.40
CA SER A 169 -28.11 -15.42 -26.75
C SER A 169 -28.13 -14.29 -27.78
N LEU A 170 -27.42 -14.46 -28.90
CA LEU A 170 -27.42 -13.48 -30.00
C LEU A 170 -28.81 -13.21 -30.60
N ASN A 171 -29.78 -14.13 -30.44
CA ASN A 171 -31.16 -13.89 -30.85
C ASN A 171 -31.80 -12.70 -30.13
N GLU A 172 -31.26 -12.32 -28.96
CA GLU A 172 -31.73 -11.20 -28.15
C GLU A 172 -31.06 -9.87 -28.53
N ALA A 173 -30.06 -9.89 -29.41
CA ALA A 173 -29.34 -8.69 -29.83
C ALA A 173 -30.27 -7.62 -30.42
N GLY A 174 -31.34 -8.04 -31.11
CA GLY A 174 -32.35 -7.13 -31.64
C GLY A 174 -32.98 -6.22 -30.58
N ALA A 175 -33.23 -6.74 -29.36
CA ALA A 175 -33.79 -5.94 -28.28
C ALA A 175 -32.82 -4.84 -27.80
N VAL A 176 -31.53 -5.19 -27.70
CA VAL A 176 -30.46 -4.26 -27.32
C VAL A 176 -30.28 -3.16 -28.38
N MET A 177 -30.26 -3.55 -29.66
CA MET A 177 -30.13 -2.60 -30.77
C MET A 177 -31.34 -1.65 -30.84
N GLN A 178 -32.55 -2.16 -30.60
CA GLN A 178 -33.76 -1.34 -30.55
C GLN A 178 -33.77 -0.38 -29.36
N PHE A 179 -33.35 -0.83 -28.17
CA PHE A 179 -33.17 0.06 -27.01
C PHE A 179 -32.25 1.23 -27.37
N PHE A 180 -31.09 0.93 -27.95
CA PHE A 180 -30.11 1.95 -28.29
C PHE A 180 -30.65 2.94 -29.33
N THR A 181 -31.29 2.43 -30.37
CA THR A 181 -31.88 3.26 -31.44
C THR A 181 -32.98 4.16 -30.90
N ARG A 182 -33.85 3.64 -30.01
CA ARG A 182 -34.90 4.44 -29.37
C ARG A 182 -34.34 5.52 -28.45
N SER A 183 -33.25 5.25 -27.74
CA SER A 183 -32.63 6.19 -26.80
C SER A 183 -31.80 7.28 -27.48
N PHE A 184 -31.13 6.96 -28.59
CA PHE A 184 -30.11 7.83 -29.19
C PHE A 184 -30.36 8.23 -30.65
N GLY A 185 -31.43 7.72 -31.28
CA GLY A 185 -31.81 8.05 -32.65
C GLY A 185 -30.85 7.53 -33.72
N ARG A 186 -29.90 6.66 -33.37
CA ARG A 186 -28.90 6.08 -34.28
C ARG A 186 -28.71 4.59 -33.99
N GLN A 187 -28.18 3.86 -34.97
CA GLN A 187 -27.87 2.44 -34.80
C GLN A 187 -26.76 2.22 -33.77
N LEU A 188 -26.83 1.09 -33.07
CA LEU A 188 -25.79 0.64 -32.14
C LEU A 188 -24.51 0.34 -32.93
N PRO A 189 -23.34 0.93 -32.58
CA PRO A 189 -22.10 0.72 -33.32
C PRO A 189 -21.51 -0.66 -32.96
N VAL A 190 -22.04 -1.71 -33.56
CA VAL A 190 -21.56 -3.08 -33.40
C VAL A 190 -20.23 -3.25 -34.13
N SER A 191 -19.17 -3.60 -33.40
CA SER A 191 -17.84 -3.86 -33.93
C SER A 191 -17.58 -5.35 -34.20
N SER A 192 -18.28 -6.24 -33.50
CA SER A 192 -18.24 -7.69 -33.74
C SER A 192 -19.60 -8.29 -33.41
N PHE A 193 -20.14 -9.14 -34.28
CA PHE A 193 -21.39 -9.87 -34.05
C PHE A 193 -21.12 -11.37 -34.12
N GLY A 194 -20.97 -12.02 -32.96
CA GLY A 194 -20.48 -13.39 -32.89
C GLY A 194 -18.96 -13.48 -33.09
N GLN A 195 -18.49 -14.64 -33.57
CA GLN A 195 -17.07 -14.93 -33.78
C GLN A 195 -16.42 -13.98 -34.80
N SER A 196 -15.15 -13.62 -34.60
CA SER A 196 -14.39 -12.79 -35.55
C SER A 196 -12.94 -13.29 -35.70
N PRO A 197 -12.23 -12.90 -36.78
CA PRO A 197 -10.85 -13.35 -37.01
C PRO A 197 -9.85 -13.00 -35.90
N VAL A 198 -10.11 -11.92 -35.14
CA VAL A 198 -9.30 -11.54 -33.98
C VAL A 198 -9.47 -12.55 -32.85
N HIS A 199 -10.71 -13.03 -32.63
CA HIS A 199 -11.00 -14.06 -31.63
C HIS A 199 -10.34 -15.39 -31.98
N ASP A 200 -10.38 -15.80 -33.25
CA ASP A 200 -9.71 -17.03 -33.72
C ASP A 200 -8.20 -16.97 -33.48
N ARG A 201 -7.56 -15.86 -33.88
CA ARG A 201 -6.12 -15.65 -33.69
C ARG A 201 -5.69 -15.72 -32.22
N TRP A 202 -6.57 -15.32 -31.31
CA TRP A 202 -6.33 -15.33 -29.88
C TRP A 202 -6.85 -16.60 -29.18
N GLY A 203 -7.46 -17.52 -29.92
CA GLY A 203 -7.99 -18.78 -29.41
C GLY A 203 -9.19 -18.60 -28.47
N TYR A 204 -10.06 -17.62 -28.73
CA TYR A 204 -11.25 -17.33 -27.93
C TYR A 204 -12.54 -17.71 -28.66
N ASP A 205 -13.48 -18.33 -27.93
CA ASP A 205 -14.86 -18.51 -28.38
C ASP A 205 -15.71 -17.27 -28.05
N HIS A 206 -16.24 -16.64 -29.08
CA HIS A 206 -17.08 -15.45 -29.06
C HIS A 206 -18.40 -15.67 -29.83
N HIS A 207 -18.77 -16.91 -30.17
CA HIS A 207 -19.93 -17.19 -31.04
C HIS A 207 -21.27 -16.70 -30.51
N ASN A 208 -21.42 -16.57 -29.19
CA ASN A 208 -22.66 -16.14 -28.55
C ASN A 208 -22.52 -14.79 -27.82
N ALA A 209 -21.69 -13.91 -28.34
CA ALA A 209 -21.45 -12.57 -27.82
C ALA A 209 -21.34 -11.54 -28.96
N MET A 210 -21.51 -10.26 -28.63
CA MET A 210 -21.29 -9.16 -29.58
C MET A 210 -20.51 -8.04 -28.91
N ASP A 211 -19.62 -7.39 -29.67
CA ASP A 211 -18.87 -6.23 -29.21
C ASP A 211 -19.45 -4.96 -29.82
N VAL A 212 -19.52 -3.91 -29.02
CA VAL A 212 -19.93 -2.58 -29.47
C VAL A 212 -18.83 -1.56 -29.20
N GLY A 213 -18.54 -0.74 -30.20
CA GLY A 213 -17.51 0.30 -30.16
C GLY A 213 -17.91 1.52 -29.34
N LEU A 214 -18.42 1.32 -28.12
CA LEU A 214 -18.77 2.37 -27.18
C LEU A 214 -17.78 2.36 -26.01
N SER A 215 -17.30 3.55 -25.62
CA SER A 215 -16.53 3.69 -24.39
C SER A 215 -17.45 3.51 -23.16
N PRO A 216 -17.05 2.73 -22.14
CA PRO A 216 -17.84 2.55 -20.92
C PRO A 216 -18.15 3.86 -20.19
N ASP A 217 -17.27 4.86 -20.32
CA ASP A 217 -17.39 6.14 -19.63
C ASP A 217 -18.04 7.23 -20.52
N SER A 218 -18.52 6.87 -21.72
CA SER A 218 -19.38 7.74 -22.53
C SER A 218 -20.82 7.75 -22.01
N ALA A 219 -21.62 8.76 -22.37
CA ALA A 219 -23.04 8.82 -21.99
C ALA A 219 -23.81 7.61 -22.56
N ASP A 220 -23.61 7.31 -23.84
CA ASP A 220 -24.14 6.13 -24.53
C ASP A 220 -23.75 4.82 -23.84
N GLY A 221 -22.46 4.65 -23.53
CA GLY A 221 -21.93 3.44 -22.91
C GLY A 221 -22.52 3.21 -21.52
N ARG A 222 -22.64 4.25 -20.70
CA ARG A 222 -23.29 4.16 -19.38
C ARG A 222 -24.75 3.76 -19.49
N ALA A 223 -25.50 4.38 -20.40
CA ALA A 223 -26.91 4.07 -20.61
C ALA A 223 -27.11 2.63 -21.11
N LEU A 224 -26.25 2.17 -22.02
CA LEU A 224 -26.27 0.79 -22.49
C LEU A 224 -25.96 -0.20 -21.37
N MET A 225 -24.90 0.03 -20.59
CA MET A 225 -24.56 -0.83 -19.45
C MET A 225 -25.69 -0.88 -18.41
N GLU A 226 -26.36 0.24 -18.15
CA GLU A 226 -27.49 0.27 -17.23
C GLU A 226 -28.67 -0.56 -17.76
N TYR A 227 -29.00 -0.43 -19.03
CA TYR A 227 -30.02 -1.25 -19.67
C TYR A 227 -29.69 -2.74 -19.65
N LEU A 228 -28.44 -3.11 -19.93
CA LEU A 228 -27.99 -4.51 -19.89
C LEU A 228 -28.10 -5.06 -18.46
N ARG A 229 -27.69 -4.26 -17.47
CA ARG A 229 -27.79 -4.60 -16.04
C ARG A 229 -29.23 -4.80 -15.60
N SER A 230 -30.13 -3.86 -15.92
CA SER A 230 -31.56 -3.97 -15.57
C SER A 230 -32.23 -5.14 -16.27
N SER A 231 -31.74 -5.51 -17.45
CA SER A 231 -32.25 -6.64 -18.26
C SER A 231 -31.61 -7.98 -17.89
N GLY A 232 -30.69 -8.01 -16.92
CA GLY A 232 -29.98 -9.22 -16.49
C GLY A 232 -28.99 -9.79 -17.51
N VAL A 233 -28.62 -9.01 -18.53
CA VAL A 233 -27.73 -9.43 -19.62
C VAL A 233 -26.27 -9.29 -19.18
N PRO A 234 -25.45 -10.35 -19.24
CA PRO A 234 -24.03 -10.26 -18.92
C PRO A 234 -23.28 -9.34 -19.90
N PHE A 235 -22.29 -8.62 -19.38
CA PHE A 235 -21.38 -7.82 -20.21
C PHE A 235 -20.00 -7.63 -19.55
N THR A 236 -19.01 -7.30 -20.37
CA THR A 236 -17.71 -6.79 -19.92
C THR A 236 -17.37 -5.52 -20.72
N ALA A 237 -17.12 -4.43 -20.03
CA ALA A 237 -16.87 -3.12 -20.62
C ALA A 237 -15.42 -2.71 -20.33
N PHE A 238 -14.60 -2.60 -21.38
CA PHE A 238 -13.18 -2.28 -21.29
C PHE A 238 -12.96 -0.78 -21.43
N ARG A 239 -12.20 -0.17 -20.53
CA ARG A 239 -11.87 1.26 -20.57
C ARG A 239 -10.68 1.60 -21.45
N PHE A 240 -9.81 0.62 -21.71
CA PHE A 240 -8.60 0.78 -22.50
C PHE A 240 -8.14 -0.58 -23.06
N ALA A 241 -7.14 -0.55 -23.94
CA ALA A 241 -6.54 -1.76 -24.50
C ALA A 241 -5.84 -2.59 -23.41
N ILE A 242 -6.08 -3.90 -23.42
CA ILE A 242 -5.46 -4.88 -22.51
C ILE A 242 -4.79 -5.93 -23.40
N PRO A 243 -3.44 -6.06 -23.38
CA PRO A 243 -2.71 -7.00 -24.22
C PRO A 243 -3.28 -8.42 -24.15
N GLY A 244 -3.64 -8.99 -25.30
CA GLY A 244 -4.21 -10.34 -25.42
C GLY A 244 -5.65 -10.50 -24.90
N THR A 245 -6.36 -9.40 -24.62
CA THR A 245 -7.76 -9.42 -24.16
C THR A 245 -8.63 -8.38 -24.86
N ALA A 246 -8.19 -7.12 -24.97
CA ALA A 246 -8.96 -6.02 -25.55
C ALA A 246 -8.07 -5.11 -26.40
N THR A 247 -8.51 -4.75 -27.60
CA THR A 247 -7.75 -3.87 -28.52
C THR A 247 -7.97 -2.38 -28.25
N GLY A 248 -8.99 -2.02 -27.47
CA GLY A 248 -9.35 -0.64 -27.13
C GLY A 248 -10.64 -0.57 -26.31
N PRO A 249 -11.15 0.64 -26.02
CA PRO A 249 -12.40 0.81 -25.28
C PRO A 249 -13.60 0.28 -26.08
N HIS A 250 -14.32 -0.68 -25.51
CA HIS A 250 -15.53 -1.26 -26.09
C HIS A 250 -16.36 -1.96 -25.01
N ILE A 251 -17.61 -2.30 -25.32
CA ILE A 251 -18.48 -3.12 -24.47
C ILE A 251 -18.73 -4.44 -25.16
N HIS A 252 -18.27 -5.52 -24.54
CA HIS A 252 -18.56 -6.90 -24.89
C HIS A 252 -19.87 -7.33 -24.21
N ILE A 253 -20.87 -7.73 -25.00
CA ILE A 253 -22.20 -8.11 -24.54
C ILE A 253 -22.35 -9.63 -24.69
N GLY A 254 -22.71 -10.28 -23.59
CA GLY A 254 -22.76 -11.72 -23.46
C GLY A 254 -21.84 -12.25 -22.38
N ARG A 255 -21.74 -13.58 -22.32
CA ARG A 255 -20.79 -14.23 -21.41
C ARG A 255 -19.37 -13.99 -21.93
N PRO A 256 -18.39 -13.80 -21.03
CA PRO A 256 -17.01 -13.63 -21.43
C PRO A 256 -16.54 -14.78 -22.31
N SER A 257 -15.77 -14.45 -23.35
CA SER A 257 -15.10 -15.44 -24.16
C SER A 257 -14.22 -16.36 -23.32
N HIS A 258 -14.22 -17.64 -23.68
CA HIS A 258 -13.37 -18.66 -23.06
C HIS A 258 -12.35 -19.17 -24.06
N LYS A 259 -11.20 -19.61 -23.56
CA LYS A 259 -10.16 -20.18 -24.42
C LYS A 259 -10.64 -21.49 -25.02
N VAL A 260 -10.48 -21.65 -26.32
CA VAL A 260 -10.68 -22.90 -27.02
C VAL A 260 -9.35 -23.66 -27.00
N ALA A 261 -9.40 -24.98 -26.78
CA ALA A 261 -8.20 -25.81 -26.90
C ALA A 261 -7.61 -25.66 -28.32
N PRO A 262 -6.27 -25.61 -28.47
CA PRO A 262 -5.66 -25.62 -29.80
C PRO A 262 -6.11 -26.90 -30.52
N ARG A 263 -6.61 -26.73 -31.75
CA ARG A 263 -6.91 -27.84 -32.65
C ARG A 263 -5.63 -28.42 -33.23
#